data_AF-A0A7S2D058-F1
#
_entry.id   AF-A0A7S2D058-F1
#
_cell.length_a   1.000
_cell.length_b   1.000
_cell.length_c   1.000
_cell.angle_alpha   90.00
_cell.angle_beta   90.00
_cell.angle_gamma   90.00
#
_symmetry.space_group_name_H-M   'P 1'
#
loop_
_entity.id
_entity.type
_entity.pdbx_description
1 polymer ?
#
loop_
_entity_poly.entity_id
_entity_poly.type
_entity_poly.pdbx_seq_one_letter_code
_entity_poly.pdbx_strand_id
1 'polypeptide(L)'
;RYTEASHRQPAKAELAGETKVEAATAVAVVACELASRITTDSLHRLETSAGSVGATKLEMLRSWEEATGLVNDILDHAITTLQPQGATMLLVDTLLLKATLLSQIADADANAKAADPEALNDVNVEMSTAAHTAALEEVTVVLGHALRCATALHTAACPPFDTLDLPAGEAAAPVVEEEAGDDEAAPPTLVARVPRHALSPPTARVLAQVRSLSAAAHLRVAAAKNEHKSRRRAAAEYAARVTDLVERWMDA
;
A
#
# COMPACT_ATOMS: atom_id res chain seq x y z
N ARG A 1 19.06 -31.72 -2.23
CA ARG A 1 18.37 -33.02 -2.46
C ARG A 1 16.91 -32.88 -2.93
N TYR A 2 16.27 -31.69 -2.83
CA TYR A 2 14.91 -31.44 -3.35
C TYR A 2 14.86 -30.84 -4.78
N THR A 3 16.01 -30.70 -5.45
CA THR A 3 16.11 -29.98 -6.74
C THR A 3 16.12 -30.88 -7.98
N GLU A 4 16.15 -32.21 -7.84
CA GLU A 4 16.27 -33.11 -9.01
C GLU A 4 15.03 -33.98 -9.29
N ALA A 5 14.01 -33.96 -8.42
CA ALA A 5 12.86 -34.87 -8.55
C ALA A 5 11.61 -34.27 -9.23
N SER A 6 11.57 -32.95 -9.51
CA SER A 6 10.37 -32.30 -10.08
C SER A 6 10.27 -32.37 -11.61
N HIS A 7 11.30 -32.82 -12.32
CA HIS A 7 11.37 -32.71 -13.79
C HIS A 7 10.57 -33.76 -14.59
N ARG A 8 9.80 -34.66 -13.97
CA ARG A 8 9.16 -35.76 -14.71
C ARG A 8 7.63 -35.80 -14.71
N GLN A 9 6.94 -34.93 -13.95
CA GLN A 9 5.47 -34.90 -13.98
C GLN A 9 4.97 -33.46 -13.79
N PRO A 10 4.37 -32.83 -14.83
CA PRO A 10 3.85 -31.47 -14.72
C PRO A 10 2.82 -31.34 -13.59
N ALA A 11 1.95 -32.35 -13.42
CA ALA A 11 0.98 -32.40 -12.32
C ALA A 11 1.61 -32.39 -10.90
N LYS A 12 2.82 -32.95 -10.72
CA LYS A 12 3.53 -32.88 -9.42
C LYS A 12 4.24 -31.55 -9.21
N ALA A 13 4.65 -30.88 -10.28
CA ALA A 13 5.23 -29.54 -10.21
C ALA A 13 4.16 -28.48 -9.91
N GLU A 14 2.94 -28.65 -10.44
CA GLU A 14 1.76 -27.83 -10.14
C GLU A 14 1.35 -28.00 -8.67
N LEU A 15 1.17 -29.23 -8.16
CA LEU A 15 0.90 -29.50 -6.74
C LEU A 15 2.00 -28.96 -5.80
N ALA A 16 3.26 -29.08 -6.20
CA ALA A 16 4.39 -28.52 -5.44
C ALA A 16 4.46 -26.99 -5.51
N GLY A 17 3.85 -26.37 -6.53
CA GLY A 17 3.68 -24.92 -6.66
C GLY A 17 2.53 -24.40 -5.81
N GLU A 18 1.37 -25.07 -5.87
CA GLU A 18 0.18 -24.76 -5.07
C GLU A 18 0.50 -24.83 -3.57
N THR A 19 1.16 -25.88 -3.11
CA THR A 19 1.58 -26.02 -1.71
C THR A 19 2.58 -24.94 -1.24
N LYS A 20 3.39 -24.38 -2.14
CA LYS A 20 4.29 -23.25 -1.80
C LYS A 20 3.52 -21.94 -1.65
N VAL A 21 2.53 -21.69 -2.52
CA VAL A 21 1.67 -20.52 -2.42
C VAL A 21 0.82 -20.60 -1.15
N GLU A 22 0.25 -21.76 -0.84
CA GLU A 22 -0.50 -22.02 0.40
C GLU A 22 0.37 -21.84 1.65
N ALA A 23 1.61 -22.35 1.65
CA ALA A 23 2.54 -22.15 2.76
C ALA A 23 2.93 -20.67 2.93
N ALA A 24 3.23 -19.98 1.82
CA ALA A 24 3.57 -18.55 1.85
C ALA A 24 2.41 -17.68 2.34
N THR A 25 1.18 -17.97 1.89
CA THR A 25 -0.02 -17.28 2.34
C THR A 25 -0.29 -17.54 3.82
N ALA A 26 -0.15 -18.78 4.30
CA ALA A 26 -0.29 -19.11 5.72
C ALA A 26 0.76 -18.38 6.59
N VAL A 27 2.03 -18.36 6.17
CA VAL A 27 3.09 -17.62 6.86
C VAL A 27 2.76 -16.13 6.93
N ALA A 28 2.30 -15.54 5.83
CA ALA A 28 1.96 -14.13 5.80
C ALA A 28 0.77 -13.78 6.71
N VAL A 29 -0.28 -14.61 6.74
CA VAL A 29 -1.43 -14.40 7.64
C VAL A 29 -0.98 -14.47 9.10
N VAL A 30 -0.19 -15.48 9.46
CA VAL A 30 0.35 -15.61 10.83
C VAL A 30 1.26 -14.44 11.19
N ALA A 31 2.12 -14.00 10.25
CA ALA A 31 3.00 -12.85 10.43
C ALA A 31 2.20 -11.56 10.67
N CYS A 32 1.13 -11.33 9.90
CA CYS A 32 0.25 -10.16 10.06
C CYS A 32 -0.45 -10.14 11.43
N GLU A 33 -0.98 -11.28 11.86
CA GLU A 33 -1.63 -11.44 13.16
C GLU A 33 -0.63 -11.24 14.32
N LEU A 34 0.55 -11.85 14.20
CA LEU A 34 1.61 -11.73 15.20
C LEU A 34 2.09 -10.28 15.33
N ALA A 35 2.36 -9.61 14.20
CA ALA A 35 2.75 -8.22 14.16
C ALA A 35 1.69 -7.32 14.83
N SER A 36 0.41 -7.50 14.48
CA SER A 36 -0.68 -6.72 15.06
C SER A 36 -0.80 -6.90 16.58
N ARG A 37 -0.63 -8.13 17.07
CA ARG A 37 -0.65 -8.42 18.52
C ARG A 37 0.54 -7.79 19.24
N ILE A 38 1.75 -7.94 18.70
CA ILE A 38 2.97 -7.34 19.27
C ILE A 38 2.80 -5.82 19.36
N THR A 39 2.33 -5.17 18.30
CA THR A 39 2.10 -3.72 18.31
C THR A 39 1.05 -3.33 19.35
N THR A 40 -0.10 -4.02 19.40
CA THR A 40 -1.19 -3.71 20.34
C THR A 40 -0.74 -3.89 21.80
N ASP A 41 -0.09 -5.00 22.11
CA ASP A 41 0.42 -5.29 23.46
C ASP A 41 1.48 -4.26 23.87
N SER A 42 2.35 -3.89 22.94
CA SER A 42 3.42 -2.91 23.20
C SER A 42 2.84 -1.51 23.41
N LEU A 43 1.82 -1.12 22.63
CA LEU A 43 1.11 0.15 22.78
C LEU A 43 0.44 0.23 24.15
N HIS A 44 -0.29 -0.83 24.52
CA HIS A 44 -0.93 -0.90 25.83
C HIS A 44 0.11 -0.81 26.96
N ARG A 45 1.25 -1.50 26.84
CA ARG A 45 2.35 -1.39 27.83
C ARG A 45 2.89 0.03 27.92
N LEU A 46 3.11 0.69 26.78
CA LEU A 46 3.56 2.08 26.72
C LEU A 46 2.54 3.02 27.39
N GLU A 47 1.26 2.88 27.09
CA GLU A 47 0.18 3.65 27.72
C GLU A 47 0.12 3.43 29.24
N THR A 48 0.18 2.18 29.71
CA THR A 48 0.22 1.88 31.15
C THR A 48 1.47 2.40 31.85
N SER A 49 2.55 2.64 31.09
CA SER A 49 3.80 3.19 31.61
C SER A 49 3.79 4.72 31.76
N ALA A 50 2.76 5.40 31.21
CA ALA A 50 2.59 6.85 31.31
C ALA A 50 2.37 7.27 32.76
N GLY A 51 3.47 7.55 33.47
CA GLY A 51 3.48 7.84 34.92
C GLY A 51 4.57 7.07 35.69
N SER A 52 5.20 6.09 35.07
CA SER A 52 6.42 5.45 35.59
C SER A 52 7.64 6.38 35.47
N VAL A 53 8.60 6.25 36.38
CA VAL A 53 9.82 7.09 36.44
C VAL A 53 11.08 6.25 36.63
N GLY A 54 12.21 6.73 36.11
CA GLY A 54 13.52 6.11 36.31
C GLY A 54 13.72 4.82 35.50
N ALA A 55 14.30 3.80 36.13
CA ALA A 55 14.73 2.57 35.46
C ALA A 55 13.59 1.78 34.80
N THR A 56 12.40 1.75 35.41
CA THR A 56 11.23 1.07 34.88
C THR A 56 10.72 1.69 33.58
N LYS A 57 10.74 3.03 33.48
CA LYS A 57 10.39 3.73 32.24
C LYS A 57 11.38 3.41 31.10
N LEU A 58 12.67 3.38 31.39
CA LEU A 58 13.71 3.06 30.41
C LEU A 58 13.63 1.62 29.90
N GLU A 59 13.35 0.66 30.79
CA GLU A 59 13.13 -0.73 30.41
C GLU A 59 11.91 -0.89 29.50
N MET A 60 10.83 -0.15 29.77
CA MET A 60 9.62 -0.18 28.93
C MET A 60 9.84 0.44 27.55
N LEU A 61 10.61 1.54 27.46
CA LEU A 61 11.00 2.13 26.17
C LEU A 61 11.90 1.20 25.34
N ARG A 62 12.85 0.49 25.97
CA ARG A 62 13.66 -0.52 25.27
C ARG A 62 12.83 -1.69 24.78
N SER A 63 11.93 -2.20 25.61
CA SER A 63 10.99 -3.26 25.21
C SER A 63 10.10 -2.82 24.04
N TRP A 64 9.75 -1.54 23.97
CA TRP A 64 9.00 -0.94 22.87
C TRP A 64 9.82 -0.86 21.58
N GLU A 65 11.08 -0.43 21.65
CA GLU A 65 12.01 -0.41 20.52
C GLU A 65 12.26 -1.81 19.95
N GLU A 66 12.49 -2.81 20.82
CA GLU A 66 12.66 -4.21 20.44
C GLU A 66 11.41 -4.77 19.75
N ALA A 67 10.22 -4.51 20.31
CA ALA A 67 8.96 -4.93 19.72
C ALA A 67 8.72 -4.30 18.34
N THR A 68 9.10 -3.03 18.17
CA THR A 68 9.02 -2.33 16.89
C THR A 68 9.92 -2.96 15.83
N GLY A 69 11.17 -3.28 16.18
CA GLY A 69 12.09 -3.98 15.28
C GLY A 69 11.56 -5.34 14.86
N LEU A 70 11.03 -6.12 15.81
CA LEU A 70 10.43 -7.43 15.54
C LEU A 70 9.24 -7.35 14.58
N VAL A 71 8.35 -6.37 14.76
CA VAL A 71 7.21 -6.14 13.86
C VAL A 71 7.69 -5.87 12.44
N ASN A 72 8.74 -5.04 12.28
CA ASN A 72 9.28 -4.72 10.97
C ASN A 72 9.86 -5.97 10.28
N ASP A 73 10.69 -6.72 11.00
CA ASP A 73 11.34 -7.94 10.51
C ASP A 73 10.31 -9.02 10.11
N ILE A 74 9.28 -9.24 10.93
CA ILE A 74 8.21 -10.21 10.67
C ILE A 74 7.47 -9.86 9.37
N LEU A 75 7.12 -8.59 9.19
CA LEU A 75 6.37 -8.15 8.01
C LEU A 75 7.24 -8.11 6.76
N ASP A 76 8.52 -7.73 6.86
CA ASP A 76 9.45 -7.80 5.74
C ASP A 76 9.71 -9.23 5.29
N HIS A 77 9.81 -10.17 6.24
CA HIS A 77 9.89 -11.58 5.92
C HIS A 77 8.64 -12.07 5.18
N ALA A 78 7.43 -11.67 5.63
CA ALA A 78 6.19 -11.99 4.93
C ALA A 78 6.15 -11.40 3.51
N ILE A 79 6.50 -10.12 3.35
CA ILE A 79 6.53 -9.41 2.06
C ILE A 79 7.50 -10.11 1.09
N THR A 80 8.73 -10.36 1.53
CA THR A 80 9.75 -11.02 0.69
C THR A 80 9.36 -12.45 0.33
N THR A 81 8.59 -13.13 1.19
CA THR A 81 8.06 -14.48 0.91
C THR A 81 6.90 -14.45 -0.09
N LEU A 82 6.00 -13.46 -0.01
CA LEU A 82 4.83 -13.32 -0.88
C LEU A 82 5.17 -12.82 -2.28
N GLN A 83 6.13 -11.89 -2.39
CA GLN A 83 6.50 -11.21 -3.64
C GLN A 83 6.80 -12.17 -4.81
N PRO A 84 7.60 -13.24 -4.66
CA PRO A 84 7.86 -14.18 -5.76
C PRO A 84 6.68 -15.10 -6.10
N GLN A 85 5.67 -15.23 -5.24
CA GLN A 85 4.57 -16.19 -5.40
C GLN A 85 3.37 -15.61 -6.18
N GLY A 86 3.37 -14.31 -6.49
CA GLY A 86 2.28 -13.67 -7.24
C GLY A 86 0.98 -13.46 -6.44
N ALA A 87 1.00 -13.66 -5.12
CA ALA A 87 -0.13 -13.43 -4.20
C ALA A 87 -0.41 -11.93 -3.97
N THR A 88 -0.69 -11.20 -5.05
CA THR A 88 -0.60 -9.72 -5.09
C THR A 88 -1.63 -9.00 -4.21
N MET A 89 -2.85 -9.54 -4.06
CA MET A 89 -3.85 -8.97 -3.13
C MET A 89 -3.36 -9.06 -1.68
N LEU A 90 -2.92 -10.25 -1.25
CA LEU A 90 -2.40 -10.46 0.10
C LEU A 90 -1.12 -9.65 0.36
N LEU A 91 -0.28 -9.48 -0.67
CA LEU A 91 0.88 -8.59 -0.60
C LEU A 91 0.46 -7.14 -0.35
N VAL A 92 -0.56 -6.64 -1.06
CA VAL A 92 -1.07 -5.27 -0.83
C VAL A 92 -1.65 -5.14 0.57
N ASP A 93 -2.42 -6.11 1.05
CA ASP A 93 -2.97 -6.12 2.41
C ASP A 93 -1.86 -6.12 3.47
N THR A 94 -0.81 -6.92 3.27
CA THR A 94 0.36 -6.98 4.17
C THR A 94 1.12 -5.64 4.18
N LEU A 95 1.30 -5.00 3.02
CA LEU A 95 1.93 -3.69 2.92
C LEU A 95 1.08 -2.59 3.58
N LEU A 96 -0.24 -2.63 3.42
CA LEU A 96 -1.17 -1.71 4.08
C LEU A 96 -1.15 -1.88 5.60
N LEU A 97 -1.12 -3.12 6.08
CA LEU A 97 -0.96 -3.41 7.51
C LEU A 97 0.37 -2.87 8.02
N LYS A 98 1.49 -3.15 7.33
CA LYS A 98 2.81 -2.64 7.70
C LYS A 98 2.81 -1.11 7.81
N ALA A 99 2.28 -0.41 6.80
CA ALA A 99 2.17 1.04 6.83
C ALA A 99 1.33 1.54 8.01
N THR A 100 0.24 0.84 8.34
CA THR A 100 -0.65 1.18 9.46
C THR A 100 0.07 1.02 10.81
N LEU A 101 0.71 -0.12 11.04
CA LEU A 101 1.41 -0.41 12.30
C LEU A 101 2.60 0.53 12.50
N LEU A 102 3.41 0.78 11.46
CA LEU A 102 4.52 1.74 11.53
C LEU A 102 4.04 3.17 11.81
N SER A 103 2.89 3.57 11.24
CA SER A 103 2.30 4.88 11.53
C SER A 103 1.85 4.99 12.99
N GLN A 104 1.20 3.96 13.53
CA GLN A 104 0.78 3.91 14.94
C GLN A 104 1.99 3.97 15.89
N ILE A 105 3.05 3.25 15.56
CA ILE A 105 4.30 3.26 16.32
C ILE A 105 4.91 4.67 16.29
N ALA A 106 4.99 5.30 15.12
CA ALA A 106 5.51 6.65 14.97
C ALA A 106 4.67 7.69 15.75
N ASP A 107 3.35 7.53 15.77
CA ASP A 107 2.42 8.41 16.52
C ASP A 107 2.55 8.23 18.04
N ALA A 108 2.62 6.99 18.52
CA ALA A 108 2.80 6.69 19.93
C ALA A 108 4.14 7.20 20.45
N ASP A 109 5.20 7.03 19.66
CA ASP A 109 6.52 7.55 19.94
C ASP A 109 6.51 9.09 20.03
N ALA A 110 5.91 9.79 19.06
CA ALA A 110 5.76 11.25 19.11
C ALA A 110 4.96 11.74 20.33
N ASN A 111 3.88 11.04 20.69
CA ASN A 111 3.04 11.39 21.84
C ASN A 111 3.74 11.15 23.18
N ALA A 112 4.45 10.03 23.34
CA ALA A 112 5.23 9.73 24.54
C ALA A 112 6.31 10.81 24.79
N LYS A 113 6.88 11.35 23.72
CA LYS A 113 7.90 12.41 23.76
C LYS A 113 7.31 13.79 24.08
N ALA A 114 6.13 14.11 23.54
CA ALA A 114 5.42 15.35 23.87
C ALA A 114 4.99 15.39 25.35
N ALA A 115 4.72 14.24 25.96
CA ALA A 115 4.29 14.12 27.35
C ALA A 115 5.44 14.25 28.38
N ASP A 116 6.70 14.03 27.99
CA ASP A 116 7.86 14.16 28.89
C ASP A 116 9.08 14.79 28.18
N PRO A 117 9.05 16.12 27.98
CA PRO A 117 10.14 16.84 27.32
C PRO A 117 11.42 16.91 28.15
N GLU A 118 11.38 16.67 29.47
CA GLU A 118 12.55 16.76 30.36
C GLU A 118 13.34 15.45 30.46
N ALA A 119 12.74 14.30 30.16
CA ALA A 119 13.43 13.00 30.11
C ALA A 119 14.34 12.80 28.89
N LEU A 120 14.26 13.68 27.89
CA LEU A 120 15.06 13.63 26.67
C LEU A 120 16.10 14.76 26.73
N ASN A 121 17.38 14.42 26.91
CA ASN A 121 18.45 15.40 26.68
C ASN A 121 18.44 15.85 25.20
N ASP A 122 19.04 17.00 24.89
CA ASP A 122 19.02 17.58 23.52
C ASP A 122 19.49 16.59 22.42
N VAL A 123 20.48 15.74 22.71
CA VAL A 123 20.98 14.71 21.78
C VAL A 123 19.94 13.61 21.55
N ASN A 124 19.23 13.22 22.61
CA ASN A 124 18.15 12.24 22.53
C ASN A 124 16.97 12.80 21.75
N VAL A 125 16.67 14.10 21.83
CA VAL A 125 15.62 14.76 21.03
C VAL A 125 15.95 14.76 19.54
N GLU A 126 17.19 15.07 19.16
CA GLU A 126 17.63 15.05 17.75
C GLU A 126 17.62 13.62 17.17
N MET A 127 18.17 12.63 17.88
CA MET A 127 18.10 11.23 17.45
C MET A 127 16.66 10.72 17.35
N SER A 128 15.83 11.11 18.30
CA SER A 128 14.41 10.78 18.38
C SER A 128 13.61 11.33 17.21
N THR A 129 13.80 12.60 16.86
CA THR A 129 13.12 13.25 15.74
C THR A 129 13.59 12.67 14.40
N ALA A 130 14.88 12.32 14.30
CA ALA A 130 15.41 11.59 13.16
C ALA A 130 14.77 10.20 13.03
N ALA A 131 14.59 9.45 14.13
CA ALA A 131 13.93 8.15 14.13
C ALA A 131 12.45 8.23 13.73
N HIS A 132 11.69 9.19 14.27
CA HIS A 132 10.30 9.43 13.89
C HIS A 132 10.18 9.78 12.39
N THR A 133 11.07 10.64 11.90
CA THR A 133 11.09 11.02 10.48
C THR A 133 11.42 9.81 9.60
N ALA A 134 12.41 9.00 9.98
CA ALA A 134 12.80 7.79 9.25
C ALA A 134 11.66 6.76 9.19
N ALA A 135 10.90 6.59 10.28
CA ALA A 135 9.72 5.72 10.30
C ALA A 135 8.62 6.23 9.34
N LEU A 136 8.36 7.54 9.31
CA LEU A 136 7.40 8.11 8.36
C LEU A 136 7.87 7.99 6.90
N GLU A 137 9.17 8.11 6.64
CA GLU A 137 9.74 7.86 5.33
C GLU A 137 9.57 6.39 4.91
N GLU A 138 9.80 5.45 5.83
CA GLU A 138 9.54 4.03 5.58
C GLU A 138 8.07 3.78 5.23
N VAL A 139 7.12 4.41 5.94
CA VAL A 139 5.70 4.36 5.60
C VAL A 139 5.45 4.83 4.16
N THR A 140 6.08 5.91 3.70
CA THR A 140 5.94 6.35 2.30
C THR A 140 6.51 5.35 1.29
N VAL A 141 7.62 4.68 1.61
CA VAL A 141 8.22 3.64 0.77
C VAL A 141 7.30 2.43 0.65
N VAL A 142 6.77 1.95 1.78
CA VAL A 142 5.85 0.82 1.86
C VAL A 142 4.56 1.12 1.08
N LEU A 143 3.97 2.31 1.26
CA LEU A 143 2.78 2.72 0.52
C LEU A 143 3.06 2.91 -0.98
N GLY A 144 4.27 3.35 -1.35
CA GLY A 144 4.71 3.40 -2.73
C GLY A 144 4.79 2.00 -3.38
N HIS A 145 5.22 0.99 -2.61
CA HIS A 145 5.18 -0.41 -3.06
C HIS A 145 3.74 -0.90 -3.21
N ALA A 146 2.89 -0.66 -2.20
CA ALA A 146 1.48 -1.02 -2.25
C ALA A 146 0.77 -0.39 -3.47
N LEU A 147 1.11 0.87 -3.80
CA LEU A 147 0.52 1.58 -4.94
C LEU A 147 0.88 0.92 -6.26
N ARG A 148 2.15 0.50 -6.43
CA ARG A 148 2.58 -0.23 -7.64
C ARG A 148 1.86 -1.57 -7.77
N CYS A 149 1.75 -2.33 -6.67
CA CYS A 149 1.04 -3.61 -6.65
C CYS A 149 -0.46 -3.44 -6.92
N ALA A 150 -1.13 -2.49 -6.27
CA ALA A 150 -2.54 -2.18 -6.48
C ALA A 150 -2.82 -1.67 -7.91
N THR A 151 -1.92 -0.88 -8.48
CA THR A 151 -2.03 -0.44 -9.87
C THR A 151 -1.88 -1.62 -10.84
N ALA A 152 -0.92 -2.52 -10.60
CA ALA A 152 -0.75 -3.72 -11.42
C ALA A 152 -1.98 -4.63 -11.38
N LEU A 153 -2.56 -4.84 -10.19
CA LEU A 153 -3.83 -5.55 -10.00
C LEU A 153 -4.96 -4.89 -10.80
N HIS A 154 -5.06 -3.57 -10.73
CA HIS A 154 -6.07 -2.82 -11.46
C HIS A 154 -5.90 -2.97 -12.97
N THR A 155 -4.68 -2.80 -13.51
CA THR A 155 -4.41 -2.96 -14.94
C THR A 155 -4.70 -4.39 -15.42
N ALA A 156 -4.44 -5.41 -14.59
CA ALA A 156 -4.78 -6.79 -14.93
C ALA A 156 -6.30 -7.05 -14.93
N ALA A 157 -7.04 -6.45 -13.99
CA ALA A 157 -8.50 -6.58 -13.90
C ALA A 157 -9.23 -5.71 -14.95
N CYS A 158 -8.60 -4.62 -15.40
CA CYS A 158 -9.12 -3.68 -16.38
C CYS A 158 -8.04 -3.40 -17.44
N PRO A 159 -7.73 -4.38 -18.32
CA PRO A 159 -6.72 -4.19 -19.34
C PRO A 159 -7.13 -3.04 -20.29
N PRO A 160 -6.17 -2.25 -20.79
CA PRO A 160 -6.46 -1.26 -21.82
C PRO A 160 -7.08 -1.96 -23.04
N PHE A 161 -8.07 -1.31 -23.67
CA PHE A 161 -8.81 -1.85 -24.82
C PHE A 161 -7.93 -2.38 -25.97
N ASP A 162 -6.68 -1.91 -26.08
CA ASP A 162 -5.73 -2.31 -27.14
C ASP A 162 -5.27 -3.78 -27.08
N THR A 163 -5.59 -4.53 -26.01
CA THR A 163 -5.21 -5.96 -25.87
C THR A 163 -6.36 -6.94 -25.92
N LEU A 164 -7.60 -6.47 -26.16
CA LEU A 164 -8.66 -7.38 -26.57
C LEU A 164 -8.44 -7.65 -28.06
N ASP A 165 -7.82 -8.77 -28.40
CA ASP A 165 -7.97 -9.37 -29.72
C ASP A 165 -9.48 -9.49 -29.96
N LEU A 166 -10.03 -8.52 -30.69
CA LEU A 166 -11.34 -8.65 -31.29
C LEU A 166 -11.28 -9.97 -32.05
N PRO A 167 -12.21 -10.92 -31.81
CA PRO A 167 -12.21 -12.15 -32.58
C PRO A 167 -12.16 -11.76 -34.05
N ALA A 168 -11.15 -12.26 -34.76
CA ALA A 168 -10.99 -12.05 -36.19
C ALA A 168 -12.24 -12.61 -36.90
N GLY A 169 -13.24 -11.75 -37.07
CA GLY A 169 -14.60 -12.24 -37.26
C GLY A 169 -15.65 -11.15 -37.31
N GLU A 170 -15.35 -10.02 -37.95
CA GLU A 170 -16.29 -9.31 -38.82
C GLU A 170 -15.47 -8.32 -39.64
N ALA A 171 -14.98 -8.80 -40.79
CA ALA A 171 -14.61 -7.90 -41.87
C ALA A 171 -15.84 -7.03 -42.12
N ALA A 172 -15.70 -5.72 -41.90
CA ALA A 172 -16.69 -4.74 -42.32
C ALA A 172 -17.09 -5.07 -43.75
N ALA A 173 -18.36 -5.45 -43.95
CA ALA A 173 -18.91 -5.61 -45.28
C ALA A 173 -18.68 -4.28 -46.03
N PRO A 174 -18.22 -4.30 -47.30
CA PRO A 174 -18.03 -3.08 -48.05
C PRO A 174 -19.39 -2.38 -48.16
N VAL A 175 -19.47 -1.17 -47.61
CA VAL A 175 -20.58 -0.26 -47.81
C VAL A 175 -20.65 0.01 -49.30
N VAL A 176 -21.75 -0.42 -49.92
CA VAL A 176 -22.08 -0.08 -51.31
C VAL A 176 -22.28 1.44 -51.35
N GLU A 177 -21.44 2.14 -52.12
CA GLU A 177 -21.67 3.53 -52.47
C GLU A 177 -22.91 3.62 -53.39
N GLU A 178 -24.02 4.14 -52.88
CA GLU A 178 -25.06 4.74 -53.71
C GLU A 178 -25.13 6.25 -53.46
N GLU A 179 -25.00 6.94 -54.59
CA GLU A 179 -25.01 8.35 -54.98
C GLU A 179 -25.51 9.46 -54.01
N ALA A 180 -24.67 10.50 -53.96
CA ALA A 180 -24.93 11.95 -53.97
C ALA A 180 -26.34 12.47 -53.64
N GLY A 181 -26.43 13.15 -52.50
CA GLY A 181 -27.42 14.20 -52.22
C GLY A 181 -26.85 15.20 -51.23
N ASP A 182 -26.83 16.49 -51.62
CA ASP A 182 -26.45 17.63 -50.78
C ASP A 182 -27.27 17.65 -49.49
N ASP A 183 -26.61 17.42 -48.35
CA ASP A 183 -26.99 18.03 -47.08
C ASP A 183 -25.75 18.08 -46.18
N GLU A 184 -25.56 19.25 -45.58
CA GLU A 184 -24.47 19.60 -44.67
C GLU A 184 -24.23 18.46 -43.67
N ALA A 185 -23.03 17.88 -43.69
CA ALA A 185 -22.69 16.75 -42.82
C ALA A 185 -22.96 17.13 -41.36
N ALA A 186 -24.00 16.53 -40.77
CA ALA A 186 -24.31 16.71 -39.36
C ALA A 186 -23.02 16.44 -38.56
N PRO A 187 -22.67 17.31 -37.59
CA PRO A 187 -21.47 17.10 -36.78
C PRO A 187 -21.55 15.69 -36.18
N PRO A 188 -20.43 14.93 -36.19
CA PRO A 188 -20.45 13.55 -35.76
C PRO A 188 -21.10 13.48 -34.38
N THR A 189 -22.25 12.83 -34.31
CA THR A 189 -22.94 12.57 -33.06
C THR A 189 -21.95 11.80 -32.19
N LEU A 190 -21.42 12.47 -31.16
CA LEU A 190 -20.60 11.82 -30.15
C LEU A 190 -21.46 10.74 -29.50
N VAL A 191 -21.30 9.50 -29.97
CA VAL A 191 -21.91 8.34 -29.34
C VAL A 191 -21.54 8.42 -27.86
N ALA A 192 -22.56 8.34 -26.99
CA ALA A 192 -22.36 8.36 -25.55
C ALA A 192 -21.23 7.39 -25.21
N ARG A 193 -20.14 7.92 -24.64
CA ARG A 193 -19.00 7.09 -24.22
C ARG A 193 -19.55 5.99 -23.32
N VAL A 194 -19.43 4.75 -23.80
CA VAL A 194 -19.72 3.53 -23.04
C VAL A 194 -19.10 3.67 -21.65
N PRO A 195 -19.79 3.28 -20.56
CA PRO A 195 -19.28 3.45 -19.21
C PRO A 195 -17.84 2.96 -19.13
N ARG A 196 -16.94 3.85 -18.73
CA ARG A 196 -15.54 3.52 -18.42
C ARG A 196 -15.56 2.27 -17.56
N HIS A 197 -14.78 1.24 -17.94
CA HIS A 197 -14.69 -0.05 -17.27
C HIS A 197 -15.02 0.08 -15.79
N ALA A 198 -16.21 -0.39 -15.41
CA ALA A 198 -16.59 -0.45 -14.01
C ALA A 198 -15.52 -1.29 -13.34
N LEU A 199 -14.71 -0.63 -12.52
CA LEU A 199 -13.67 -1.27 -11.74
C LEU A 199 -14.27 -2.50 -11.07
N SER A 200 -13.52 -3.60 -10.93
CA SER A 200 -13.96 -4.59 -9.95
C SER A 200 -14.02 -3.85 -8.60
N PRO A 201 -15.21 -3.77 -7.95
CA PRO A 201 -15.38 -2.95 -6.75
C PRO A 201 -14.30 -3.14 -5.66
N PRO A 202 -13.72 -4.34 -5.44
CA PRO A 202 -12.66 -4.50 -4.45
C PRO A 202 -11.32 -3.86 -4.87
N THR A 203 -10.90 -3.97 -6.14
CA THR A 203 -9.58 -3.44 -6.56
C THR A 203 -9.57 -1.91 -6.61
N ALA A 204 -10.67 -1.28 -7.01
CA ALA A 204 -10.87 0.16 -6.92
C ALA A 204 -10.69 0.69 -5.50
N ARG A 205 -11.37 0.06 -4.54
CA ARG A 205 -11.36 0.47 -3.14
C ARG A 205 -9.96 0.36 -2.54
N VAL A 206 -9.26 -0.74 -2.84
CA VAL A 206 -7.86 -0.91 -2.40
C VAL A 206 -6.96 0.17 -3.01
N LEU A 207 -7.08 0.45 -4.31
CA LEU A 207 -6.29 1.50 -4.96
C LEU A 207 -6.59 2.90 -4.38
N ALA A 208 -7.86 3.20 -4.14
CA ALA A 208 -8.31 4.44 -3.51
C ALA A 208 -7.75 4.59 -2.08
N GLN A 209 -7.80 3.52 -1.29
CA GLN A 209 -7.26 3.48 0.06
C GLN A 209 -5.74 3.72 0.06
N VAL A 210 -4.99 2.98 -0.77
CA VAL A 210 -3.53 3.13 -0.86
C VAL A 210 -3.12 4.54 -1.27
N ARG A 211 -3.83 5.15 -2.23
CA ARG A 211 -3.57 6.52 -2.68
C ARG A 211 -3.83 7.53 -1.57
N SER A 212 -4.95 7.41 -0.87
CA SER A 212 -5.33 8.29 0.24
C SER A 212 -4.30 8.23 1.38
N LEU A 213 -3.87 7.00 1.75
CA LEU A 213 -2.83 6.80 2.76
C LEU A 213 -1.47 7.35 2.31
N SER A 214 -1.10 7.15 1.04
CA SER A 214 0.15 7.70 0.47
C SER A 214 0.17 9.22 0.53
N ALA A 215 -0.92 9.88 0.15
CA ALA A 215 -1.08 11.33 0.26
C ALA A 215 -0.92 11.82 1.70
N ALA A 216 -1.58 11.17 2.66
CA ALA A 216 -1.46 11.49 4.08
C ALA A 216 -0.02 11.31 4.59
N ALA A 217 0.66 10.22 4.21
CA ALA A 217 2.03 9.96 4.62
C ALA A 217 3.02 11.04 4.09
N HIS A 218 2.88 11.47 2.83
CA HIS A 218 3.70 12.54 2.28
C HIS A 218 3.51 13.88 3.00
N LEU A 219 2.28 14.21 3.40
CA LEU A 219 1.99 15.37 4.24
C LEU A 219 2.68 15.28 5.61
N ARG A 220 2.59 14.11 6.25
CA ARG A 220 3.21 13.85 7.55
C ARG A 220 4.73 13.98 7.50
N VAL A 221 5.39 13.41 6.48
CA VAL A 221 6.85 13.55 6.29
C VAL A 221 7.24 15.02 6.05
N ALA A 222 6.53 15.73 5.19
CA ALA A 222 6.82 17.14 4.90
C ALA A 222 6.66 18.03 6.15
N ALA A 223 5.70 17.71 7.02
CA ALA A 223 5.52 18.36 8.32
C ALA A 223 6.65 18.00 9.31
N ALA A 224 6.98 16.71 9.45
CA ALA A 224 8.01 16.22 10.37
C ALA A 224 9.40 16.78 10.05
N LYS A 225 9.77 16.85 8.77
CA LYS A 225 11.03 17.47 8.31
C LYS A 225 11.06 18.98 8.43
N ASN A 226 9.95 19.61 8.82
CA ASN A 226 9.76 21.06 8.79
C ASN A 226 10.21 21.67 7.45
N GLU A 227 9.83 21.03 6.33
CA GLU A 227 10.34 21.44 5.03
C GLU A 227 9.95 22.88 4.68
N HIS A 228 10.73 23.50 3.78
CA HIS A 228 10.40 24.81 3.23
C HIS A 228 8.93 24.88 2.77
N LYS A 229 8.32 26.06 2.95
CA LYS A 229 6.90 26.31 2.66
C LYS A 229 6.45 25.81 1.28
N SER A 230 7.33 25.87 0.28
CA SER A 230 7.07 25.36 -1.08
C SER A 230 6.87 23.84 -1.14
N ARG A 231 7.65 23.04 -0.40
CA ARG A 231 7.51 21.58 -0.39
C ARG A 231 6.29 21.12 0.41
N ARG A 232 6.02 21.75 1.56
CA ARG A 232 4.77 21.52 2.31
C ARG A 232 3.53 21.84 1.46
N ARG A 233 3.58 22.92 0.68
CA ARG A 233 2.52 23.26 -0.28
C ARG A 233 2.39 22.22 -1.39
N ALA A 234 3.49 21.75 -1.97
CA ALA A 234 3.46 20.70 -2.99
C ALA A 234 2.86 19.38 -2.47
N ALA A 235 3.18 19.00 -1.23
CA ALA A 235 2.59 17.82 -0.57
C ALA A 235 1.08 18.00 -0.35
N ALA A 236 0.63 19.20 0.05
CA ALA A 236 -0.79 19.51 0.19
C ALA A 236 -1.54 19.52 -1.14
N GLU A 237 -0.94 20.06 -2.19
CA GLU A 237 -1.50 20.03 -3.55
C GLU A 237 -1.54 18.60 -4.12
N TYR A 238 -0.57 17.76 -3.80
CA TYR A 238 -0.63 16.32 -4.11
C TYR A 238 -1.80 15.65 -3.38
N ALA A 239 -1.93 15.86 -2.08
CA ALA A 239 -3.01 15.27 -1.29
C ALA A 239 -4.39 15.70 -1.78
N ALA A 240 -4.60 16.99 -2.04
CA ALA A 240 -5.86 17.50 -2.57
C ALA A 240 -6.23 16.87 -3.92
N ARG A 241 -5.26 16.72 -4.83
CA ARG A 241 -5.48 16.05 -6.13
C ARG A 241 -5.83 14.58 -5.97
N VAL A 242 -5.23 13.89 -5.01
CA VAL A 242 -5.53 12.49 -4.73
C VAL A 242 -6.94 12.35 -4.16
N THR A 243 -7.34 13.19 -3.21
CA THR A 243 -8.70 13.18 -2.63
C THR A 243 -9.75 13.41 -3.71
N ASP A 244 -9.61 14.45 -4.52
CA ASP A 244 -10.54 14.76 -5.62
C ASP A 244 -10.59 13.64 -6.69
N LEU A 245 -9.47 12.95 -6.93
CA LEU A 245 -9.44 11.80 -7.83
C LEU A 245 -10.18 10.59 -7.24
N VAL A 246 -10.01 10.33 -5.94
CA VAL A 246 -10.68 9.21 -5.24
C VAL A 246 -12.18 9.45 -5.15
N GLU A 247 -12.62 10.65 -4.81
CA GLU A 247 -14.05 11.02 -4.76
C GLU A 247 -14.71 10.78 -6.12
N ARG A 248 -14.11 11.30 -7.20
CA ARG A 248 -14.60 11.09 -8.57
C ARG A 248 -14.64 9.62 -9.01
N TRP A 249 -13.82 8.76 -8.41
CA TRP A 249 -13.84 7.32 -8.68
C TRP A 249 -14.88 6.56 -7.88
N MET A 250 -15.22 7.03 -6.68
CA MET A 250 -16.21 6.39 -5.81
C MET A 250 -17.65 6.80 -6.17
N ASP A 251 -17.84 7.98 -6.78
CA ASP A 251 -19.13 8.51 -7.22
C ASP A 251 -19.58 8.00 -8.61
N ALA A 252 -18.66 7.42 -9.38
CA ALA A 252 -18.87 6.93 -10.76
C ALA A 252 -19.20 5.44 -10.82
#